data_AF-A0A5E4HQ11-F1
#
_entry.id   AF-A0A5E4HQ11-F1
#
_cell.length_a   1.000
_cell.length_b   1.000
_cell.length_c   1.000
_cell.angle_alpha   90.00
_cell.angle_beta   90.00
_cell.angle_gamma   90.00
#
_symmetry.space_group_name_H-M   'P 1'
#
loop_
_entity.id
_entity.type
_entity.pdbx_description
1 polymer ?
#
loop_
_entity_poly.entity_id
_entity_poly.type
_entity_poly.pdbx_seq_one_letter_code
_entity_poly.pdbx_strand_id
1 'polypeptide(L)'
;MKSEFMLNVHGVGVRVEGPAKIVEWLRHDYGYFEGVASGVKLTVKADVAVPDLSKEPDVSASLYHEDYVAYDSGGIRYVVYFNGAFCVYEPGNSLMTVTASDLSVLYDVLHTALESKLGDLLDGKGLHRVHALAFTVDSFPVVVLLPVGGGKTTLALALLKREGVRLISEDTPLVSRDGRIFAFPSRLGVRNRDEAKSFEGNVRTFQRAGHGEKTLVSAEAFSDKIQKEAGPPYVLILGSRRSKGGLVFSPSGKFAALPRLLKNMILGLELPQALAYFMGLSFRENLSRLPSFWGRGVAALRLLNYSSIYSASFGSDIDQSVDMLIGEVRKKCPRKN
;
A
#
# COMPACT_ATOMS: atom_id res chain seq x y z
N MET A 1 -17.46 -10.20 -21.74
CA MET A 1 -18.26 -10.63 -20.56
C MET A 1 -17.82 -9.79 -19.37
N LYS A 2 -18.76 -9.14 -18.68
CA LYS A 2 -18.44 -8.41 -17.43
C LYS A 2 -18.33 -9.41 -16.29
N SER A 3 -17.33 -9.22 -15.43
CA SER A 3 -17.09 -10.03 -14.23
C SER A 3 -17.10 -9.13 -13.01
N GLU A 4 -17.32 -9.73 -11.84
CA GLU A 4 -17.34 -9.04 -10.55
C GLU A 4 -16.24 -9.59 -9.64
N PHE A 5 -15.71 -8.73 -8.77
CA PHE A 5 -14.78 -9.06 -7.70
C PHE A 5 -15.15 -8.30 -6.42
N MET A 6 -15.20 -9.01 -5.30
CA MET A 6 -15.58 -8.47 -4.00
C MET A 6 -14.38 -8.47 -3.06
N LEU A 7 -14.03 -7.27 -2.58
CA LEU A 7 -12.94 -7.03 -1.65
C LEU A 7 -13.50 -6.77 -0.26
N ASN A 8 -12.93 -7.43 0.75
CA ASN A 8 -13.18 -7.15 2.15
C ASN A 8 -11.85 -6.90 2.87
N VAL A 9 -11.45 -5.63 2.95
CA VAL A 9 -10.20 -5.22 3.59
C VAL A 9 -10.50 -4.71 4.98
N HIS A 10 -10.23 -5.53 5.99
CA HIS A 10 -10.47 -5.19 7.41
C HIS A 10 -11.91 -4.68 7.66
N GLY A 11 -12.90 -5.30 7.00
CA GLY A 11 -14.31 -4.92 7.07
C GLY A 11 -14.68 -3.69 6.24
N VAL A 12 -13.84 -3.26 5.29
CA VAL A 12 -14.20 -2.31 4.23
C VAL A 12 -14.55 -3.10 2.98
N GLY A 13 -15.82 -3.07 2.58
CA GLY A 13 -16.29 -3.71 1.36
C GLY A 13 -16.07 -2.84 0.13
N VAL A 14 -15.41 -3.35 -0.90
CA VAL A 14 -15.34 -2.72 -2.23
C VAL A 14 -15.80 -3.71 -3.28
N ARG A 15 -16.72 -3.27 -4.15
CA ARG A 15 -17.15 -4.03 -5.31
C ARG A 15 -16.41 -3.51 -6.54
N VAL A 16 -15.86 -4.41 -7.35
CA VAL A 16 -15.28 -4.06 -8.64
C VAL A 16 -15.97 -4.84 -9.75
N GLU A 17 -16.44 -4.13 -10.77
CA GLU A 17 -17.08 -4.67 -11.96
C GLU A 17 -16.26 -4.27 -13.20
N GLY A 18 -15.98 -5.20 -14.11
CA GLY A 18 -15.26 -4.85 -15.34
C GLY A 18 -14.96 -6.03 -16.26
N PRO A 19 -14.07 -5.85 -17.25
CA PRO A 19 -13.63 -6.94 -18.10
C PRO A 19 -13.04 -8.09 -17.26
N ALA A 20 -13.30 -9.32 -17.67
CA ALA A 20 -12.80 -10.52 -17.00
C ALA A 20 -11.28 -10.46 -16.72
N LYS A 21 -10.49 -9.93 -17.65
CA LYS A 21 -9.04 -9.81 -17.50
C LYS A 21 -8.61 -8.82 -16.40
N ILE A 22 -9.32 -7.71 -16.25
CA ILE A 22 -9.09 -6.74 -15.18
C ILE A 22 -9.42 -7.37 -13.82
N VAL A 23 -10.56 -8.07 -13.74
CA VAL A 23 -10.97 -8.78 -12.53
C VAL A 23 -9.98 -9.89 -12.15
N GLU A 24 -9.49 -10.66 -13.12
CA GLU A 24 -8.44 -11.66 -12.92
C GLU A 24 -7.17 -11.01 -12.32
N TRP A 25 -6.75 -9.87 -12.85
CA TRP A 25 -5.57 -9.14 -12.35
C TRP A 25 -5.77 -8.58 -10.94
N LEU A 26 -6.95 -8.05 -10.63
CA LEU A 26 -7.28 -7.60 -9.28
C LEU A 26 -7.35 -8.76 -8.29
N ARG A 27 -7.91 -9.91 -8.69
CA ARG A 27 -7.91 -11.12 -7.85
C ARG A 27 -6.50 -11.59 -7.58
N HIS A 28 -5.62 -11.61 -8.58
CA HIS A 28 -4.21 -11.91 -8.35
C HIS A 28 -3.56 -10.95 -7.35
N ASP A 29 -3.87 -9.66 -7.44
CA ASP A 29 -3.18 -8.62 -6.67
C ASP A 29 -3.77 -8.41 -5.25
N TYR A 30 -5.04 -8.77 -5.04
CA TYR A 30 -5.79 -8.56 -3.79
C TYR A 30 -6.51 -9.82 -3.27
N GLY A 31 -6.25 -11.01 -3.82
CA GLY A 31 -6.97 -12.24 -3.49
C GLY A 31 -6.95 -12.62 -2.01
N TYR A 32 -5.91 -12.20 -1.29
CA TYR A 32 -5.85 -12.26 0.19
C TYR A 32 -7.07 -11.62 0.89
N PHE A 33 -7.68 -10.63 0.25
CA PHE A 33 -8.86 -9.89 0.73
C PHE A 33 -10.13 -10.24 -0.04
N GLU A 34 -10.14 -11.27 -0.88
CA GLU A 34 -11.35 -11.71 -1.56
C GLU A 34 -12.37 -12.18 -0.52
N GLY A 35 -13.57 -11.59 -0.57
CA GLY A 35 -14.62 -11.93 0.36
C GLY A 35 -15.76 -10.93 0.40
N VAL A 36 -16.90 -11.40 0.88
CA VAL A 36 -18.09 -10.57 1.07
C VAL A 36 -17.96 -9.80 2.39
N ALA A 37 -18.07 -8.48 2.33
CA ALA A 37 -18.21 -7.63 3.51
C ALA A 37 -19.70 -7.42 3.84
N SER A 38 -20.01 -7.07 5.08
CA SER A 38 -21.39 -6.76 5.54
C SER A 38 -22.02 -5.53 4.86
N GLY A 39 -21.26 -4.80 4.03
CA GLY A 39 -21.77 -3.76 3.15
C GLY A 39 -20.70 -3.25 2.19
N VAL A 40 -21.13 -2.81 1.00
CA VAL A 40 -20.27 -2.19 -0.01
C VAL A 40 -20.14 -0.70 0.28
N LYS A 41 -18.90 -0.22 0.47
CA LYS A 41 -18.55 1.17 0.72
C LYS A 41 -18.08 1.92 -0.53
N LEU A 42 -17.72 1.19 -1.58
CA LEU A 42 -17.31 1.73 -2.86
C LEU A 42 -17.65 0.70 -3.94
N THR A 43 -18.25 1.16 -5.03
CA THR A 43 -18.37 0.39 -6.27
C THR A 43 -17.44 1.01 -7.30
N VAL A 44 -16.61 0.20 -7.93
CA VAL A 44 -15.72 0.61 -9.01
C VAL A 44 -16.09 -0.12 -10.29
N LYS A 45 -16.39 0.62 -11.34
CA LYS A 45 -16.67 0.10 -12.67
C LYS A 45 -15.47 0.40 -13.56
N ALA A 46 -14.97 -0.62 -14.24
CA ALA A 46 -13.89 -0.51 -15.21
C ALA A 46 -14.44 -0.90 -16.58
N ASP A 47 -14.23 -0.06 -17.59
CA ASP A 47 -14.69 -0.32 -18.95
C ASP A 47 -13.55 -0.11 -19.96
N VAL A 48 -13.37 -1.07 -20.88
CA VAL A 48 -12.43 -0.92 -22.00
C VAL A 48 -13.17 -0.28 -23.16
N ALA A 49 -12.98 1.02 -23.33
CA ALA A 49 -13.59 1.82 -24.37
C ALA A 49 -12.76 3.09 -24.61
N VAL A 50 -12.94 3.72 -25.76
CA VAL A 50 -12.41 5.08 -25.97
C VAL A 50 -13.06 6.01 -24.93
N PRO A 51 -12.27 6.74 -24.13
CA PRO A 51 -12.83 7.70 -23.19
C PRO A 51 -13.72 8.74 -23.87
N ASP A 52 -14.93 8.91 -23.36
CA ASP A 52 -15.86 9.93 -23.81
C ASP A 52 -15.57 11.26 -23.08
N LEU A 53 -14.65 12.04 -23.65
CA LEU A 53 -14.26 13.34 -23.11
C LEU A 53 -15.35 14.42 -23.27
N SER A 54 -16.43 14.14 -24.02
CA SER A 54 -17.58 15.07 -24.05
C SER A 54 -18.30 15.18 -22.70
N LYS A 55 -18.02 14.25 -21.77
CA LYS A 55 -18.49 14.28 -20.38
C LYS A 55 -17.64 15.18 -19.48
N GLU A 56 -16.52 15.70 -19.96
CA GLU A 56 -15.72 16.67 -19.22
C GLU A 56 -16.57 17.94 -18.97
N PRO A 57 -16.62 18.44 -17.73
CA PRO A 57 -17.40 19.63 -17.43
C PRO A 57 -16.71 20.89 -17.99
N ASP A 58 -17.50 21.85 -18.47
CA ASP A 58 -17.03 23.18 -18.88
C ASP A 58 -16.76 24.06 -17.64
N VAL A 59 -15.69 23.73 -16.90
CA VAL A 59 -15.24 24.43 -15.68
C VAL A 59 -13.72 24.50 -15.64
N SER A 60 -13.17 25.40 -14.82
CA SER A 60 -11.72 25.42 -14.57
C SER A 60 -11.26 24.16 -13.83
N ALA A 61 -10.07 23.66 -14.16
CA ALA A 61 -9.47 22.55 -13.46
C ALA A 61 -9.28 22.85 -11.97
N SER A 62 -9.61 21.88 -11.12
CA SER A 62 -9.43 21.98 -9.67
C SER A 62 -8.06 21.49 -9.22
N LEU A 63 -7.38 20.67 -10.04
CA LEU A 63 -6.05 20.15 -9.76
C LEU A 63 -5.28 19.85 -11.05
N TYR A 64 -4.00 20.25 -11.06
CA TYR A 64 -3.02 19.86 -12.08
C TYR A 64 -1.99 18.91 -11.47
N HIS A 65 -1.72 17.81 -12.17
CA HIS A 65 -0.65 16.86 -11.85
C HIS A 65 0.14 16.55 -13.12
N GLU A 66 1.33 15.99 -12.97
CA GLU A 66 2.21 15.60 -14.09
C GLU A 66 1.57 14.54 -15.01
N ASP A 67 0.60 13.78 -14.49
CA ASP A 67 -0.01 12.63 -15.18
C ASP A 67 -1.49 12.84 -15.54
N TYR A 68 -2.14 13.85 -14.95
CA TYR A 68 -3.59 14.07 -15.10
C TYR A 68 -4.02 15.49 -14.74
N VAL A 69 -5.21 15.85 -15.20
CA VAL A 69 -5.96 17.04 -14.76
C VAL A 69 -7.26 16.58 -14.12
N ALA A 70 -7.65 17.21 -13.01
CA ALA A 70 -8.93 16.95 -12.38
C ALA A 70 -9.86 18.18 -12.41
N TYR A 71 -11.14 17.91 -12.55
CA TYR A 71 -12.23 18.89 -12.59
C TYR A 71 -13.31 18.46 -11.61
N ASP A 72 -13.89 19.43 -10.92
CA ASP A 72 -14.97 19.21 -9.95
C ASP A 72 -16.21 19.98 -10.39
N SER A 73 -17.31 19.29 -10.64
CA SER A 73 -18.58 19.89 -11.03
C SER A 73 -19.76 19.10 -10.48
N GLY A 74 -20.75 19.79 -9.90
CA GLY A 74 -21.97 19.14 -9.41
C GLY A 74 -21.78 18.07 -8.33
N GLY A 75 -20.69 18.14 -7.54
CA GLY A 75 -20.37 17.10 -6.55
C GLY A 75 -19.75 15.82 -7.16
N ILE A 76 -19.32 15.88 -8.42
CA ILE A 76 -18.65 14.81 -9.15
C ILE A 76 -17.23 15.26 -9.48
N ARG A 77 -16.28 14.33 -9.41
CA ARG A 77 -14.91 14.55 -9.90
C ARG A 77 -14.67 13.83 -11.21
N TYR A 78 -14.07 14.55 -12.14
CA TYR A 78 -13.62 14.05 -13.43
C TYR A 78 -12.10 14.12 -13.46
N VAL A 79 -11.43 13.03 -13.82
CA VAL A 79 -9.97 12.95 -13.90
C VAL A 79 -9.59 12.49 -15.30
N VAL A 80 -8.93 13.37 -16.04
CA VAL A 80 -8.43 13.11 -17.39
C VAL A 80 -6.94 12.80 -17.30
N TYR A 81 -6.57 11.56 -17.62
CA TYR A 81 -5.17 11.13 -17.59
C TYR A 81 -4.52 11.31 -18.96
N PHE A 82 -3.29 11.81 -18.98
CA PHE A 82 -2.54 12.03 -20.22
C PHE A 82 -2.16 10.74 -20.95
N ASN A 83 -2.20 9.60 -20.25
CA ASN A 83 -1.99 8.28 -20.85
C ASN A 83 -3.25 7.70 -21.52
N GLY A 84 -4.35 8.45 -21.61
CA GLY A 84 -5.56 8.06 -22.32
C GLY A 84 -6.61 7.34 -21.48
N ALA A 85 -6.58 7.49 -20.15
CA ALA A 85 -7.66 7.06 -19.27
C ALA A 85 -8.55 8.23 -18.83
N PHE A 86 -9.78 7.93 -18.47
CA PHE A 86 -10.73 8.87 -17.88
C PHE A 86 -11.42 8.24 -16.69
N CYS A 87 -11.49 8.97 -15.58
CA CYS A 87 -12.14 8.52 -14.35
C CYS A 87 -13.22 9.51 -13.93
N VAL A 88 -14.40 9.00 -13.60
CA VAL A 88 -15.50 9.76 -13.02
C VAL A 88 -15.79 9.19 -11.63
N TYR A 89 -15.72 10.03 -10.61
CA TYR A 89 -16.00 9.67 -9.23
C TYR A 89 -17.19 10.46 -8.71
N GLU A 90 -18.21 9.73 -8.27
CA GLU A 90 -19.47 10.21 -7.71
C GLU A 90 -19.54 9.84 -6.22
N PRO A 91 -19.01 10.67 -5.31
CA PRO A 91 -19.00 10.36 -3.88
C PRO A 91 -20.39 10.10 -3.30
N GLY A 92 -21.41 10.86 -3.74
CA GLY A 92 -22.79 10.70 -3.28
C GLY A 92 -23.36 9.30 -3.54
N ASN A 93 -22.91 8.66 -4.63
CA ASN A 93 -23.30 7.30 -5.01
C ASN A 93 -22.26 6.24 -4.58
N SER A 94 -21.14 6.66 -3.99
CA SER A 94 -19.97 5.81 -3.73
C SER A 94 -19.57 5.00 -4.98
N LEU A 95 -19.63 5.65 -6.14
CA LEU A 95 -19.37 5.03 -7.45
C LEU A 95 -18.16 5.68 -8.09
N MET A 96 -17.27 4.85 -8.63
CA MET A 96 -16.15 5.26 -9.45
C MET A 96 -16.24 4.53 -10.78
N THR A 97 -16.09 5.23 -11.89
CA THR A 97 -16.02 4.63 -13.24
C THR A 97 -14.69 5.00 -13.88
N VAL A 98 -13.93 4.01 -14.31
CA VAL A 98 -12.65 4.18 -15.01
C VAL A 98 -12.77 3.61 -16.41
N THR A 99 -12.42 4.40 -17.41
CA THR A 99 -12.48 4.02 -18.82
C THR A 99 -11.14 4.27 -19.49
N ALA A 100 -10.65 3.31 -20.27
CA ALA A 100 -9.50 3.49 -21.15
C ALA A 100 -9.57 2.53 -22.34
N SER A 101 -8.90 2.86 -23.44
CA SER A 101 -8.88 2.02 -24.65
C SER A 101 -7.94 0.83 -24.53
N ASP A 102 -6.92 0.92 -23.68
CA ASP A 102 -5.94 -0.14 -23.41
C ASP A 102 -6.15 -0.76 -22.03
N LEU A 103 -6.02 -2.09 -21.94
CA LEU A 103 -6.19 -2.84 -20.70
C LEU A 103 -5.13 -2.51 -19.65
N SER A 104 -3.88 -2.29 -20.05
CA SER A 104 -2.78 -2.01 -19.13
C SER A 104 -2.94 -0.62 -18.52
N VAL A 105 -3.27 0.37 -19.36
CA VAL A 105 -3.61 1.73 -18.92
C VAL A 105 -4.83 1.72 -17.98
N LEU A 106 -5.90 1.01 -18.36
CA LEU A 106 -7.09 0.85 -17.51
C LEU A 106 -6.71 0.28 -16.14
N TYR A 107 -5.91 -0.78 -16.13
CA TYR A 107 -5.49 -1.42 -14.89
C TYR A 107 -4.63 -0.52 -13.99
N ASP A 108 -3.65 0.19 -14.56
CA ASP A 108 -2.77 1.08 -13.80
C ASP A 108 -3.54 2.20 -13.09
N VAL A 109 -4.47 2.83 -13.82
CA VAL A 109 -5.31 3.91 -13.28
C VAL A 109 -6.30 3.36 -12.27
N LEU A 110 -6.98 2.25 -12.59
CA LEU A 110 -7.91 1.58 -11.69
C LEU A 110 -7.24 1.19 -10.37
N HIS A 111 -6.07 0.56 -10.44
CA HIS A 111 -5.32 0.13 -9.28
C HIS A 111 -4.95 1.33 -8.38
N THR A 112 -4.44 2.41 -8.97
CA THR A 112 -4.07 3.63 -8.24
C THR A 112 -5.29 4.31 -7.60
N ALA A 113 -6.41 4.37 -8.32
CA ALA A 113 -7.64 4.96 -7.82
C ALA A 113 -8.24 4.12 -6.68
N LEU A 114 -8.23 2.80 -6.82
CA LEU A 114 -8.64 1.84 -5.80
C LEU A 114 -7.79 1.98 -4.52
N GLU A 115 -6.46 1.96 -4.62
CA GLU A 115 -5.54 2.17 -3.48
C GLU A 115 -5.79 3.50 -2.76
N SER A 116 -6.07 4.55 -3.53
CA SER A 116 -6.33 5.87 -2.96
C SER A 116 -7.63 5.86 -2.13
N LYS A 117 -8.73 5.37 -2.70
CA LYS A 117 -10.04 5.34 -2.02
C LYS A 117 -10.12 4.33 -0.89
N LEU A 118 -9.49 3.16 -1.07
CA LEU A 118 -9.41 2.17 -0.02
C LEU A 118 -8.67 2.73 1.20
N GLY A 119 -7.58 3.47 0.97
CA GLY A 119 -6.88 4.20 2.04
C GLY A 119 -7.76 5.20 2.78
N ASP A 120 -8.53 6.03 2.06
CA ASP A 120 -9.47 6.98 2.66
C ASP A 120 -10.53 6.27 3.53
N LEU A 121 -11.07 5.15 3.05
CA LEU A 121 -12.06 4.35 3.77
C LEU A 121 -11.47 3.70 5.04
N LEU A 122 -10.24 3.20 4.97
CA LEU A 122 -9.53 2.62 6.10
C LEU A 122 -9.18 3.67 7.16
N ASP A 123 -8.77 4.88 6.74
CA ASP A 123 -8.56 5.99 7.65
C ASP A 123 -9.82 6.36 8.43
N GLY A 124 -10.98 6.32 7.77
CA GLY A 124 -12.30 6.50 8.39
C GLY A 124 -12.61 5.45 9.46
N LYS A 125 -12.04 4.24 9.36
CA LYS A 125 -12.11 3.19 10.38
C LYS A 125 -10.99 3.27 11.42
N GLY A 126 -10.12 4.27 11.34
CA GLY A 126 -8.97 4.42 12.24
C GLY A 126 -7.83 3.45 11.97
N LEU A 127 -7.74 2.91 10.74
CA LEU A 127 -6.65 2.07 10.26
C LEU A 127 -5.81 2.88 9.26
N HIS A 128 -4.60 3.24 9.67
CA HIS A 128 -3.79 4.25 8.98
C HIS A 128 -2.58 3.62 8.30
N ARG A 129 -2.42 3.81 6.99
CA ARG A 129 -1.27 3.28 6.25
C ARG A 129 0.04 3.94 6.69
N VAL A 130 1.10 3.15 6.80
CA VAL A 130 2.48 3.63 6.92
C VAL A 130 3.32 3.04 5.80
N HIS A 131 4.07 3.86 5.06
CA HIS A 131 5.04 3.34 4.10
C HIS A 131 6.24 2.71 4.84
N ALA A 132 6.19 1.39 4.99
CA ALA A 132 7.13 0.59 5.76
C ALA A 132 7.04 -0.90 5.40
N LEU A 133 8.12 -1.62 5.64
CA LEU A 133 8.08 -3.07 5.75
C LEU A 133 7.78 -3.45 7.20
N ALA A 134 6.77 -4.28 7.45
CA ALA A 134 6.47 -4.82 8.77
C ALA A 134 6.46 -6.35 8.75
N PHE A 135 7.05 -6.94 9.79
CA PHE A 135 7.13 -8.39 9.97
C PHE A 135 7.25 -8.73 11.45
N THR A 136 7.28 -10.01 11.77
CA THR A 136 7.59 -10.52 13.10
C THR A 136 8.77 -11.47 13.05
N VAL A 137 9.55 -11.49 14.13
CA VAL A 137 10.58 -12.49 14.41
C VAL A 137 10.19 -13.20 15.70
N ASP A 138 9.86 -14.49 15.62
CA ASP A 138 9.37 -15.29 16.75
C ASP A 138 8.17 -14.61 17.44
N SER A 139 7.24 -14.08 16.63
CA SER A 139 6.09 -13.24 17.04
C SER A 139 6.43 -11.84 17.56
N PHE A 140 7.72 -11.46 17.61
CA PHE A 140 8.12 -10.12 18.03
C PHE A 140 8.05 -9.13 16.87
N PRO A 141 7.27 -8.04 16.96
CA PRO A 141 7.00 -7.19 15.80
C PRO A 141 8.11 -6.19 15.47
N VAL A 142 8.41 -6.08 14.19
CA VAL A 142 9.43 -5.20 13.61
C VAL A 142 8.83 -4.36 12.49
N VAL A 143 9.11 -3.06 12.50
CA VAL A 143 8.74 -2.12 11.46
C VAL A 143 10.00 -1.45 10.92
N VAL A 144 10.18 -1.45 9.61
CA VAL A 144 11.34 -0.90 8.92
C VAL A 144 10.91 0.21 7.98
N LEU A 145 11.28 1.44 8.31
CA LEU A 145 11.06 2.60 7.46
C LEU A 145 12.19 2.67 6.43
N LEU A 146 11.91 2.25 5.20
CA LEU A 146 12.83 2.32 4.06
C LEU A 146 12.23 3.20 2.96
N PRO A 147 13.05 4.07 2.34
CA PRO A 147 12.59 4.92 1.24
C PRO A 147 12.17 4.07 0.03
N VAL A 148 11.46 4.70 -0.90
CA VAL A 148 11.16 4.12 -2.21
C VAL A 148 12.48 3.71 -2.90
N GLY A 149 12.53 2.51 -3.47
CA GLY A 149 13.76 1.95 -4.06
C GLY A 149 14.82 1.52 -3.03
N GLY A 150 14.56 1.65 -1.73
CA GLY A 150 15.45 1.25 -0.64
C GLY A 150 15.61 -0.26 -0.42
N GLY A 151 14.97 -1.09 -1.24
CA GLY A 151 15.10 -2.55 -1.20
C GLY A 151 14.12 -3.27 -0.28
N LYS A 152 12.96 -2.68 0.06
CA LYS A 152 11.92 -3.32 0.88
C LYS A 152 11.50 -4.68 0.35
N THR A 153 11.21 -4.76 -0.95
CA THR A 153 10.77 -6.02 -1.56
C THR A 153 11.86 -7.08 -1.52
N THR A 154 13.11 -6.70 -1.80
CA THR A 154 14.27 -7.60 -1.70
C THR A 154 14.45 -8.09 -0.26
N LEU A 155 14.33 -7.20 0.73
CA LEU A 155 14.41 -7.55 2.15
C LEU A 155 13.26 -8.46 2.58
N ALA A 156 12.03 -8.19 2.13
CA ALA A 156 10.85 -9.00 2.42
C ALA A 156 10.98 -10.43 1.85
N LEU A 157 11.45 -10.56 0.61
CA LEU A 157 11.70 -11.87 -0.03
C LEU A 157 12.77 -12.67 0.72
N ALA A 158 13.85 -12.03 1.17
CA ALA A 158 14.89 -12.69 1.94
C ALA A 158 14.39 -13.11 3.34
N LEU A 159 13.58 -12.27 4.00
CA LEU A 159 12.92 -12.56 5.28
C LEU A 159 11.95 -13.75 5.19
N LEU A 160 11.16 -13.86 4.11
CA LEU A 160 10.23 -14.97 3.89
C LEU A 160 10.91 -16.35 3.83
N LYS A 161 12.21 -16.40 3.55
CA LYS A 161 13.00 -17.64 3.51
C LYS A 161 13.46 -18.11 4.89
N ARG A 162 13.28 -17.30 5.95
CA ARG A 162 13.82 -17.59 7.29
C ARG A 162 12.76 -18.13 8.24
N GLU A 163 13.17 -19.10 9.06
CA GLU A 163 12.31 -19.65 10.12
C GLU A 163 12.05 -18.64 11.22
N GLY A 164 10.86 -18.72 11.83
CA GLY A 164 10.41 -17.79 12.86
C GLY A 164 9.99 -16.42 12.32
N VAL A 165 10.10 -16.18 11.01
CA VAL A 165 9.70 -14.90 10.39
C VAL A 165 8.32 -15.01 9.74
N ARG A 166 7.46 -14.02 10.00
CA ARG A 166 6.18 -13.84 9.31
C ARG A 166 6.02 -12.39 8.88
N LEU A 167 5.62 -12.15 7.63
CA LEU A 167 5.37 -10.81 7.13
C LEU A 167 4.04 -10.29 7.68
N ILE A 168 4.00 -9.01 8.04
CA ILE A 168 2.73 -8.30 8.26
C ILE A 168 2.35 -7.61 6.96
N SER A 169 3.26 -6.81 6.38
CA SER A 169 3.07 -6.16 5.08
C SER A 169 4.41 -5.71 4.51
N GLU A 170 4.57 -5.75 3.19
CA GLU A 170 5.83 -5.37 2.56
C GLU A 170 6.01 -3.85 2.38
N ASP A 171 4.93 -3.14 2.08
CA ASP A 171 5.00 -1.73 1.71
C ASP A 171 4.10 -0.81 2.55
N THR A 172 2.90 -1.26 2.92
CA THR A 172 1.86 -0.39 3.48
C THR A 172 1.09 -1.00 4.66
N PRO A 173 1.76 -1.49 5.73
CA PRO A 173 1.05 -1.98 6.92
C PRO A 173 0.12 -0.91 7.49
N LEU A 174 -0.95 -1.37 8.13
CA LEU A 174 -1.96 -0.50 8.73
C LEU A 174 -1.69 -0.36 10.22
N VAL A 175 -1.66 0.86 10.74
CA VAL A 175 -1.52 1.16 12.16
C VAL A 175 -2.86 1.66 12.66
N SER A 176 -3.44 0.95 13.61
CA SER A 176 -4.68 1.40 14.25
C SER A 176 -4.42 2.55 15.22
N ARG A 177 -5.50 3.23 15.61
CA ARG A 177 -5.41 4.31 16.61
C ARG A 177 -4.82 3.84 17.93
N ASP A 178 -4.98 2.59 18.36
CA ASP A 178 -4.37 1.96 19.55
C ASP A 178 -2.93 1.48 19.36
N GLY A 179 -2.34 1.73 18.19
CA GLY A 179 -0.95 1.46 17.90
C GLY A 179 -0.69 0.01 17.51
N ARG A 180 -1.72 -0.82 17.33
CA ARG A 180 -1.61 -2.18 16.79
C ARG A 180 -1.35 -2.11 15.28
N ILE A 181 -0.66 -3.11 14.75
CA ILE A 181 -0.32 -3.18 13.32
C ILE A 181 -1.11 -4.31 12.69
N PHE A 182 -1.80 -4.02 11.60
CA PHE A 182 -2.59 -4.96 10.82
C PHE A 182 -1.94 -5.20 9.46
N ALA A 183 -2.08 -6.44 8.99
CA ALA A 183 -1.58 -6.87 7.70
C ALA A 183 -2.38 -6.23 6.57
N PHE A 184 -1.69 -5.55 5.68
CA PHE A 184 -2.15 -5.15 4.36
C PHE A 184 -1.19 -5.71 3.31
N PRO A 185 -1.17 -7.06 3.14
CA PRO A 185 -0.24 -7.68 2.22
C PRO A 185 -0.62 -7.32 0.79
N SER A 186 0.33 -6.73 0.09
CA SER A 186 0.27 -6.47 -1.34
C SER A 186 1.11 -7.49 -2.10
N ARG A 187 0.91 -7.56 -3.41
CA ARG A 187 1.81 -8.30 -4.31
C ARG A 187 3.27 -7.83 -4.19
N LEU A 188 4.20 -8.76 -4.31
CA LEU A 188 5.64 -8.47 -4.28
C LEU A 188 6.17 -8.26 -5.70
N GLY A 189 6.85 -7.14 -5.93
CA GLY A 189 7.53 -6.86 -7.21
C GLY A 189 8.91 -7.51 -7.29
N VAL A 190 9.03 -8.61 -8.02
CA VAL A 190 10.31 -9.31 -8.19
C VAL A 190 11.02 -8.79 -9.45
N ARG A 191 12.30 -8.46 -9.32
CA ARG A 191 13.13 -8.02 -10.46
C ARG A 191 13.75 -9.19 -11.21
N ASN A 192 14.15 -10.24 -10.48
CA ASN A 192 14.72 -11.44 -11.06
C ASN A 192 13.62 -12.49 -11.32
N ARG A 193 13.39 -12.85 -12.57
CA ARG A 193 12.39 -13.88 -12.93
C ARG A 193 12.69 -15.23 -12.29
N ASP A 194 13.95 -15.56 -12.02
CA ASP A 194 14.32 -16.82 -11.38
C ASP A 194 13.88 -16.88 -9.91
N GLU A 195 13.86 -15.75 -9.20
CA GLU A 195 13.29 -15.67 -7.84
C GLU A 195 11.76 -15.80 -7.85
N ALA A 196 11.11 -15.38 -8.95
CA ALA A 196 9.66 -15.54 -9.07
C ALA A 196 9.26 -17.00 -9.32
N LYS A 197 10.13 -17.82 -9.93
CA LYS A 197 9.85 -19.24 -10.20
C LYS A 197 9.57 -20.04 -8.93
N SER A 198 10.08 -19.66 -7.77
CA SER A 198 9.77 -20.37 -6.52
C SER A 198 8.32 -20.16 -6.02
N PHE A 199 7.54 -19.31 -6.69
CA PHE A 199 6.14 -19.00 -6.35
C PHE A 199 5.17 -19.48 -7.45
N GLU A 200 5.41 -20.65 -8.04
CA GLU A 200 4.66 -21.21 -9.18
C GLU A 200 3.13 -21.01 -9.05
N GLY A 201 2.48 -20.63 -10.16
CA GLY A 201 1.04 -20.37 -10.22
C GLY A 201 0.59 -19.02 -9.64
N ASN A 202 1.44 -18.31 -8.91
CA ASN A 202 1.12 -17.03 -8.27
C ASN A 202 1.95 -15.86 -8.81
N VAL A 203 2.39 -15.97 -10.07
CA VAL A 203 3.26 -14.99 -10.72
C VAL A 203 2.54 -14.38 -11.91
N ARG A 204 2.50 -13.05 -11.95
CA ARG A 204 2.00 -12.28 -13.09
C ARG A 204 3.07 -11.32 -13.58
N THR A 205 3.28 -11.31 -14.89
CA THR A 205 4.08 -10.30 -15.55
C THR A 205 3.18 -9.25 -16.18
N PHE A 206 3.52 -7.98 -15.97
CA PHE A 206 2.73 -6.87 -16.46
C PHE A 206 3.66 -5.78 -16.99
N GLN A 207 3.32 -5.21 -18.13
CA GLN A 207 4.06 -4.13 -18.77
C GLN A 207 3.57 -2.80 -18.20
N ARG A 208 4.40 -2.15 -17.37
CA ARG A 208 4.07 -0.85 -16.80
C ARG A 208 4.32 0.25 -17.80
N ALA A 209 3.32 1.10 -18.04
CA ALA A 209 3.44 2.24 -18.94
C ALA A 209 4.67 3.09 -18.55
N GLY A 210 5.61 3.25 -19.49
CA GLY A 210 6.84 4.05 -19.30
C GLY A 210 7.88 3.49 -18.32
N HIS A 211 7.66 2.33 -17.69
CA HIS A 211 8.52 1.80 -16.61
C HIS A 211 9.01 0.37 -16.85
N GLY A 212 8.68 -0.20 -18.01
CA GLY A 212 9.12 -1.53 -18.41
C GLY A 212 8.32 -2.66 -17.75
N GLU A 213 8.81 -3.88 -17.95
CA GLU A 213 8.17 -5.09 -17.46
C GLU A 213 8.38 -5.25 -15.94
N LYS A 214 7.32 -5.64 -15.21
CA LYS A 214 7.39 -5.97 -13.79
C LYS A 214 6.79 -7.36 -13.55
N THR A 215 7.53 -8.21 -12.85
CA THR A 215 7.04 -9.51 -12.36
C THR A 215 6.47 -9.32 -10.95
N LEU A 216 5.27 -9.83 -10.72
CA LEU A 216 4.49 -9.64 -9.49
C LEU A 216 4.15 -11.00 -8.91
N VAL A 217 4.42 -11.22 -7.63
CA VAL A 217 4.01 -12.42 -6.89
C VAL A 217 2.80 -12.08 -6.02
N SER A 218 1.71 -12.84 -6.16
CA SER A 218 0.51 -12.67 -5.34
C SER A 218 0.78 -12.91 -3.85
N ALA A 219 0.07 -12.19 -2.99
CA ALA A 219 0.08 -12.43 -1.54
C ALA A 219 -0.44 -13.81 -1.15
N GLU A 220 -1.24 -14.46 -2.00
CA GLU A 220 -1.73 -15.83 -1.78
C GLU A 220 -0.58 -16.83 -1.66
N ALA A 221 0.50 -16.63 -2.44
CA ALA A 221 1.67 -17.50 -2.49
C ALA A 221 2.43 -17.62 -1.16
N PHE A 222 2.23 -16.67 -0.24
CA PHE A 222 2.87 -16.63 1.07
C PHE A 222 1.86 -16.33 2.18
N SER A 223 0.59 -16.65 1.97
CA SER A 223 -0.51 -16.38 2.90
C SER A 223 -0.34 -17.06 4.26
N ASP A 224 0.29 -18.24 4.29
CA ASP A 224 0.67 -19.01 5.48
C ASP A 224 1.75 -18.30 6.33
N LYS A 225 2.57 -17.46 5.68
CA LYS A 225 3.63 -16.64 6.30
C LYS A 225 3.17 -15.23 6.63
N ILE A 226 1.87 -14.93 6.51
CA ILE A 226 1.31 -13.64 6.93
C ILE A 226 0.92 -13.67 8.41
N GLN A 227 1.48 -12.74 9.18
CA GLN A 227 0.98 -12.36 10.50
C GLN A 227 -0.12 -11.31 10.32
N LYS A 228 -1.38 -11.70 10.55
CA LYS A 228 -2.56 -10.84 10.35
C LYS A 228 -2.52 -9.55 11.17
N GLU A 229 -1.99 -9.62 12.38
CA GLU A 229 -1.97 -8.52 13.32
C GLU A 229 -0.83 -8.67 14.33
N ALA A 230 -0.27 -7.56 14.82
CA ALA A 230 0.75 -7.53 15.83
C ALA A 230 0.59 -6.36 16.82
N GLY A 231 0.64 -6.67 18.11
CA GLY A 231 0.56 -5.70 19.21
C GLY A 231 1.95 -5.26 19.73
N PRO A 232 2.02 -4.19 20.54
CA PRO A 232 3.27 -3.72 21.13
C PRO A 232 3.87 -4.73 22.13
N PRO A 233 5.17 -4.61 22.47
CA PRO A 233 6.13 -3.60 22.01
C PRO A 233 6.73 -3.91 20.62
N TYR A 234 7.35 -2.89 20.00
CA TYR A 234 7.90 -2.97 18.65
C TYR A 234 9.42 -2.68 18.60
N VAL A 235 10.09 -3.20 17.57
CA VAL A 235 11.34 -2.61 17.06
C VAL A 235 11.00 -1.73 15.86
N LEU A 236 11.30 -0.42 15.93
CA LEU A 236 11.19 0.49 14.79
C LEU A 236 12.57 0.82 14.25
N ILE A 237 12.79 0.50 12.98
CA ILE A 237 14.08 0.61 12.30
C ILE A 237 14.03 1.73 11.27
N LEU A 238 14.95 2.67 11.40
CA LEU A 238 15.21 3.72 10.41
C LEU A 238 16.19 3.15 9.38
N GLY A 239 15.63 2.58 8.32
CA GLY A 239 16.36 1.91 7.25
C GLY A 239 17.08 2.88 6.32
N SER A 240 18.17 2.41 5.74
CA SER A 240 18.94 3.04 4.68
C SER A 240 19.68 1.97 3.88
N ARG A 241 20.09 2.30 2.64
CA ARG A 241 20.87 1.41 1.79
C ARG A 241 22.34 1.83 1.79
N ARG A 242 23.24 0.85 1.84
CA ARG A 242 24.67 1.02 1.60
C ARG A 242 25.06 0.31 0.32
N SER A 243 26.09 0.85 -0.35
CA SER A 243 26.62 0.27 -1.59
C SER A 243 27.47 -0.97 -1.34
N LYS A 244 28.10 -1.10 -0.16
CA LYS A 244 29.01 -2.19 0.21
C LYS A 244 28.92 -2.52 1.71
N GLY A 245 29.37 -3.71 2.06
CA GLY A 245 29.44 -4.23 3.43
C GLY A 245 28.19 -5.01 3.85
N GLY A 246 28.11 -5.35 5.14
CA GLY A 246 26.95 -6.00 5.76
C GLY A 246 26.05 -5.01 6.51
N LEU A 247 25.22 -5.54 7.42
CA LEU A 247 24.33 -4.74 8.26
C LEU A 247 25.11 -3.87 9.25
N VAL A 248 24.83 -2.57 9.28
CA VAL A 248 25.19 -1.70 10.40
C VAL A 248 23.92 -1.39 11.18
N PHE A 249 23.90 -1.75 12.46
CA PHE A 249 22.75 -1.62 13.34
C PHE A 249 23.15 -0.87 14.61
N SER A 250 22.45 0.23 14.93
CA SER A 250 22.75 1.04 16.11
C SER A 250 21.48 1.58 16.77
N PRO A 251 21.48 1.81 18.09
CA PRO A 251 20.37 2.51 18.75
C PRO A 251 20.14 3.88 18.14
N SER A 252 18.88 4.31 18.14
CA SER A 252 18.47 5.63 17.65
C SER A 252 17.41 6.24 18.58
N GLY A 253 17.12 7.52 18.37
CA GLY A 253 16.20 8.29 19.22
C GLY A 253 14.83 8.46 18.58
N LYS A 254 13.79 8.64 19.42
CA LYS A 254 12.43 8.94 18.96
C LYS A 254 12.35 10.22 18.10
N PHE A 255 13.18 11.22 18.42
CA PHE A 255 13.27 12.46 17.64
C PHE A 255 13.76 12.25 16.20
N ALA A 256 14.61 11.26 15.96
CA ALA A 256 15.05 10.92 14.60
C ALA A 256 13.97 10.15 13.82
N ALA A 257 13.16 9.36 14.51
CA ALA A 257 12.08 8.57 13.91
C ALA A 257 10.83 9.40 13.57
N LEU A 258 10.49 10.38 14.42
CA LEU A 258 9.28 11.19 14.26
C LEU A 258 9.12 11.82 12.87
N PRO A 259 10.07 12.61 12.32
CA PRO A 259 9.89 13.22 11.00
C PRO A 259 9.71 12.18 9.88
N ARG A 260 10.35 10.99 10.01
CA ARG A 260 10.19 9.89 9.05
C ARG A 260 8.80 9.26 9.13
N LEU A 261 8.28 9.05 10.34
CA LEU A 261 6.91 8.57 10.53
C LEU A 261 5.87 9.58 10.02
N LEU A 262 6.04 10.87 10.33
CA LEU A 262 5.12 11.91 9.86
C LEU A 262 5.09 11.98 8.32
N LYS A 263 6.28 11.89 7.68
CA LYS A 263 6.39 11.82 6.21
C LYS A 263 5.66 10.60 5.65
N ASN A 264 5.88 9.42 6.23
CA ASN A 264 5.41 8.14 5.68
C ASN A 264 3.97 7.78 6.05
N MET A 265 3.39 8.39 7.09
CA MET A 265 2.01 8.14 7.54
C MET A 265 1.07 9.32 7.25
N ILE A 266 1.46 10.54 7.64
CA ILE A 266 0.56 11.68 7.62
C ILE A 266 0.51 12.28 6.23
N LEU A 267 1.67 12.67 5.70
CA LEU A 267 1.74 13.28 4.38
C LEU A 267 1.49 12.24 3.29
N GLY A 268 1.84 10.97 3.55
CA GLY A 268 1.65 9.87 2.60
C GLY A 268 2.41 10.10 1.29
N LEU A 269 3.50 10.88 1.31
CA LEU A 269 4.26 11.26 0.11
C LEU A 269 4.89 10.05 -0.61
N GLU A 270 4.96 8.91 0.07
CA GLU A 270 5.51 7.67 -0.46
C GLU A 270 4.46 6.56 -0.58
N LEU A 271 3.17 6.87 -0.32
CA LEU A 271 2.09 5.91 -0.52
C LEU A 271 1.64 5.93 -1.99
N PRO A 272 1.20 4.79 -2.55
CA PRO A 272 0.55 4.75 -3.85
C PRO A 272 -0.84 5.41 -3.75
N GLN A 273 -0.89 6.73 -3.86
CA GLN A 273 -2.12 7.51 -3.83
C GLN A 273 -2.06 8.62 -4.89
N ALA A 274 -3.14 8.81 -5.65
CA ALA A 274 -3.29 9.98 -6.51
C ALA A 274 -4.00 11.09 -5.75
N LEU A 275 -3.42 12.29 -5.76
CA LEU A 275 -3.96 13.49 -5.11
C LEU A 275 -5.40 13.78 -5.56
N ALA A 276 -5.73 13.51 -6.83
CA ALA A 276 -7.09 13.59 -7.37
C ALA A 276 -8.12 12.76 -6.61
N TYR A 277 -7.75 11.73 -5.86
CA TYR A 277 -8.72 10.96 -5.07
C TYR A 277 -8.64 11.24 -3.58
N PHE A 278 -7.49 11.72 -3.11
CA PHE A 278 -7.21 12.03 -1.71
C PHE A 278 -7.70 13.41 -1.28
N MET A 279 -7.74 14.41 -2.17
CA MET A 279 -8.31 15.72 -1.86
C MET A 279 -9.84 15.67 -1.96
N GLY A 280 -10.55 16.37 -1.08
CA GLY A 280 -12.00 16.61 -1.21
C GLY A 280 -12.31 17.51 -2.41
N LEU A 281 -13.58 17.52 -2.84
CA LEU A 281 -14.12 18.38 -3.90
C LEU A 281 -14.23 19.85 -3.46
N SER A 282 -14.26 20.07 -2.14
CA SER A 282 -14.42 21.40 -1.55
C SER A 282 -13.58 21.57 -0.30
N PHE A 283 -13.37 22.82 0.11
CA PHE A 283 -12.69 23.15 1.37
C PHE A 283 -13.38 22.51 2.59
N ARG A 284 -14.73 22.50 2.61
CA ARG A 284 -15.51 21.86 3.70
C ARG A 284 -15.30 20.35 3.76
N GLU A 285 -15.23 19.69 2.61
CA GLU A 285 -14.89 18.26 2.57
C GLU A 285 -13.47 18.01 3.04
N ASN A 286 -12.51 18.84 2.66
CA ASN A 286 -11.14 18.75 3.16
C ASN A 286 -11.06 18.95 4.69
N LEU A 287 -11.83 19.89 5.24
CA LEU A 287 -11.99 20.06 6.69
C LEU A 287 -12.58 18.83 7.37
N SER A 288 -13.58 18.19 6.76
CA SER A 288 -14.17 16.94 7.28
C SER A 288 -13.20 15.75 7.31
N ARG A 289 -12.08 15.84 6.58
CA ARG A 289 -10.99 14.83 6.60
C ARG A 289 -9.95 15.09 7.70
N LEU A 290 -9.98 16.23 8.40
CA LEU A 290 -9.08 16.51 9.52
C LEU A 290 -9.04 15.43 10.61
N PRO A 291 -10.17 14.78 10.99
CA PRO A 291 -10.14 13.65 11.92
C PRO A 291 -9.27 12.49 11.45
N SER A 292 -9.17 12.24 10.14
CA SER A 292 -8.30 11.21 9.57
C SER A 292 -6.83 11.61 9.70
N PHE A 293 -6.47 12.86 9.40
CA PHE A 293 -5.11 13.37 9.62
C PHE A 293 -4.69 13.32 11.09
N TRP A 294 -5.60 13.71 11.99
CA TRP A 294 -5.37 13.60 13.43
C TRP A 294 -5.22 12.14 13.87
N GLY A 295 -6.08 11.24 13.35
CA GLY A 295 -5.97 9.80 13.58
C GLY A 295 -4.62 9.23 13.17
N ARG A 296 -4.12 9.61 11.98
CA ARG A 296 -2.78 9.25 11.51
C ARG A 296 -1.68 9.76 12.46
N GLY A 297 -1.82 11.00 12.96
CA GLY A 297 -0.90 11.56 13.97
C GLY A 297 -0.91 10.78 15.29
N VAL A 298 -2.09 10.46 15.82
CA VAL A 298 -2.22 9.63 17.03
C VAL A 298 -1.60 8.26 16.82
N ALA A 299 -1.90 7.58 15.70
CA ALA A 299 -1.33 6.27 15.39
C ALA A 299 0.20 6.32 15.26
N ALA A 300 0.75 7.35 14.59
CA ALA A 300 2.19 7.54 14.49
C ALA A 300 2.85 7.74 15.86
N LEU A 301 2.24 8.54 16.74
CA LEU A 301 2.72 8.75 18.11
C LEU A 301 2.61 7.47 18.96
N ARG A 302 1.55 6.68 18.83
CA ARG A 302 1.42 5.40 19.55
C ARG A 302 2.47 4.40 19.07
N LEU A 303 2.66 4.26 17.76
CA LEU A 303 3.72 3.42 17.20
C LEU A 303 5.09 3.85 17.73
N LEU A 304 5.40 5.15 17.69
CA LEU A 304 6.65 5.69 18.22
C LEU A 304 6.81 5.44 19.72
N ASN A 305 5.73 5.56 20.50
CA ASN A 305 5.76 5.36 21.94
C ASN A 305 6.01 3.92 22.36
N TYR A 306 5.45 2.97 21.61
CA TYR A 306 5.59 1.54 21.85
C TYR A 306 6.85 0.92 21.22
N SER A 307 7.65 1.71 20.51
CA SER A 307 8.82 1.22 19.78
C SER A 307 10.13 1.52 20.49
N SER A 308 11.02 0.53 20.50
CA SER A 308 12.46 0.75 20.61
C SER A 308 13.03 1.12 19.24
N ILE A 309 13.80 2.20 19.18
CA ILE A 309 14.20 2.82 17.91
C ILE A 309 15.64 2.46 17.59
N TYR A 310 15.87 2.03 16.35
CA TYR A 310 17.19 1.69 15.83
C TYR A 310 17.40 2.30 14.45
N SER A 311 18.64 2.52 14.08
CA SER A 311 19.05 2.82 12.71
C SER A 311 19.67 1.57 12.12
N ALA A 312 19.28 1.23 10.89
CA ALA A 312 19.89 0.13 10.14
C ALA A 312 20.30 0.57 8.75
N SER A 313 21.49 0.15 8.34
CA SER A 313 21.94 0.30 6.97
C SER A 313 22.20 -1.07 6.35
N PHE A 314 21.45 -1.39 5.31
CA PHE A 314 21.50 -2.68 4.63
C PHE A 314 22.56 -2.66 3.53
N GLY A 315 23.44 -3.67 3.55
CA GLY A 315 24.52 -3.84 2.60
C GLY A 315 24.08 -4.50 1.29
N SER A 316 25.06 -4.85 0.44
CA SER A 316 24.83 -5.55 -0.82
C SER A 316 24.54 -7.05 -0.62
N ASP A 317 25.05 -7.64 0.46
CA ASP A 317 24.73 -9.01 0.87
C ASP A 317 23.44 -8.99 1.71
N ILE A 318 22.31 -9.23 1.06
CA ILE A 318 21.00 -9.14 1.70
C ILE A 318 20.77 -10.32 2.66
N ASP A 319 21.24 -11.51 2.32
CA ASP A 319 21.05 -12.71 3.15
C ASP A 319 21.81 -12.57 4.46
N GLN A 320 23.09 -12.17 4.41
CA GLN A 320 23.86 -11.87 5.62
C GLN A 320 23.21 -10.75 6.43
N SER A 321 22.72 -9.69 5.77
CA SER A 321 22.08 -8.57 6.46
C SER A 321 20.79 -8.97 7.19
N VAL A 322 20.01 -9.88 6.60
CA VAL A 322 18.78 -10.43 7.19
C VAL A 322 19.10 -11.30 8.39
N ASP A 323 20.09 -12.18 8.29
CA ASP A 323 20.47 -13.07 9.40
C ASP A 323 20.99 -12.28 10.60
N MET A 324 21.81 -11.25 10.35
CA MET A 324 22.24 -10.31 11.38
C MET A 324 21.08 -9.54 11.99
N LEU A 325 20.12 -9.07 11.17
CA LEU A 325 18.95 -8.34 11.66
C LEU A 325 18.10 -9.20 12.58
N ILE A 326 17.80 -10.44 12.18
CA ILE A 326 17.06 -11.41 12.99
C ILE A 326 17.79 -11.67 14.31
N GLY A 327 19.11 -11.85 14.25
CA GLY A 327 19.96 -12.02 15.43
C GLY A 327 19.87 -10.83 16.40
N GLU A 328 19.94 -9.60 15.89
CA GLU A 328 19.79 -8.40 16.70
C GLU A 328 18.38 -8.27 17.29
N VAL A 329 17.33 -8.52 16.52
CA VAL A 329 15.95 -8.49 17.02
C VAL A 329 15.76 -9.50 18.14
N ARG A 330 16.22 -10.75 17.97
CA ARG A 330 16.15 -11.80 19.01
C ARG A 330 16.83 -11.42 20.32
N LYS A 331 17.95 -10.70 20.27
CA LYS A 331 18.62 -10.18 21.48
C LYS A 331 17.79 -9.12 22.23
N LYS A 332 16.86 -8.46 21.53
CA LYS A 332 16.01 -7.39 22.07
C LYS A 332 14.60 -7.86 22.41
N CYS A 333 14.19 -9.02 21.91
CA CYS A 333 12.94 -9.66 22.33
C CYS A 333 12.97 -9.89 23.85
N PRO A 334 11.99 -9.39 24.61
CA PRO A 334 11.80 -9.84 25.98
C PRO A 334 11.56 -11.35 25.91
N ARG A 335 12.43 -12.15 26.55
CA ARG A 335 12.22 -13.58 26.64
C ARG A 335 10.87 -13.81 27.30
N LYS A 336 9.97 -14.54 26.65
CA LYS A 336 8.77 -15.04 27.31
C LYS A 336 9.25 -15.96 28.43
N ASN A 337 9.03 -15.54 29.68
CA ASN A 337 9.18 -16.41 30.84
C ASN A 337 8.07 -17.45 30.85
#